data_AF-A0A842QWF6-F1
#
_entry.id   AF-A0A842QWF6-F1
#
_cell.length_a   1.000
_cell.length_b   1.000
_cell.length_c   1.000
_cell.angle_alpha   90.00
_cell.angle_beta   90.00
_cell.angle_gamma   90.00
#
_symmetry.space_group_name_H-M   'P 1'
#
loop_
_entity.id
_entity.type
_entity.pdbx_description
1 polymer ?
#
loop_
_entity_poly.entity_id
_entity_poly.type
_entity_poly.pdbx_seq_one_letter_code
_entity_poly.pdbx_strand_id
1 'polypeptide(L)'
;MVVVSNRLIHRHIESPLLREAYSFLREDVEIQSYLRMSNVMAVKRLSYNDHGPVHAKIIAGSALEIFKHLTTRVEPSSVVNGVCDYEDAELIVLLGAYLHDLGNAVHRVDHEQNSVVLASAPLGRLLNHIYTDDPGLAYRVKCEVLHALYSSNDLVSCLSVEAGAVTVADGTDMAEGR
;
A
#
# COMPACT_ATOMS: atom_id res chain seq x y z
N MET A 1 -22.55 -0.04 6.92
CA MET A 1 -21.49 -0.66 7.74
C MET A 1 -20.68 -1.56 6.82
N VAL A 2 -19.38 -1.31 6.69
CA VAL A 2 -18.49 -2.10 5.83
C VAL A 2 -17.81 -3.16 6.70
N VAL A 3 -17.62 -4.36 6.16
CA VAL A 3 -16.91 -5.45 6.83
C VAL A 3 -15.47 -5.48 6.34
N VAL A 4 -14.52 -5.27 7.24
CA VAL A 4 -13.08 -5.40 6.99
C VAL A 4 -12.77 -6.86 6.68
N SER A 5 -12.22 -7.13 5.49
CA SER A 5 -11.85 -8.49 5.07
C SER A 5 -10.95 -8.44 3.84
N ASN A 6 -10.26 -9.55 3.54
CA ASN A 6 -9.45 -9.69 2.32
C ASN A 6 -10.28 -9.66 1.01
N ARG A 7 -11.61 -9.63 1.10
CA ARG A 7 -12.51 -9.50 -0.04
C ARG A 7 -12.92 -8.06 -0.31
N LEU A 8 -12.72 -7.15 0.64
CA LEU A 8 -13.12 -5.75 0.52
C LEU A 8 -12.46 -5.09 -0.71
N ILE A 9 -11.18 -5.40 -0.94
CA ILE A 9 -10.41 -4.90 -2.08
C ILE A 9 -11.14 -5.10 -3.43
N HIS A 10 -11.86 -6.20 -3.62
CA HIS A 10 -12.57 -6.47 -4.89
C HIS A 10 -13.71 -5.49 -5.18
N ARG A 11 -14.15 -4.69 -4.21
CA ARG A 11 -15.12 -3.60 -4.42
C ARG A 11 -14.49 -2.31 -4.95
N HIS A 12 -13.17 -2.19 -4.87
CA HIS A 12 -12.44 -0.97 -5.25
C HIS A 12 -11.58 -1.15 -6.49
N ILE A 13 -11.25 -2.38 -6.86
CA ILE A 13 -10.45 -2.69 -8.06
C ILE A 13 -11.35 -2.71 -9.31
N GLU A 14 -12.03 -1.59 -9.57
CA GLU A 14 -12.99 -1.46 -10.67
C GLU A 14 -12.34 -0.92 -11.95
N SER A 15 -11.29 -0.12 -11.85
CA SER A 15 -10.66 0.47 -13.02
C SER A 15 -9.62 -0.46 -13.68
N PRO A 16 -9.33 -0.32 -14.99
CA PRO A 16 -8.26 -1.08 -15.64
C PRO A 16 -6.91 -0.90 -14.95
N LEU A 17 -6.56 0.33 -14.56
CA LEU A 17 -5.31 0.67 -13.88
C LEU A 17 -5.15 -0.12 -12.57
N LEU A 18 -6.15 -0.04 -11.70
CA LEU A 18 -6.11 -0.71 -10.40
C LEU A 18 -6.13 -2.24 -10.54
N ARG A 19 -6.84 -2.78 -11.55
CA ARG A 19 -6.84 -4.23 -11.83
C ARG A 19 -5.48 -4.73 -12.27
N GLU A 20 -4.82 -3.99 -13.14
CA GLU A 20 -3.49 -4.33 -13.64
C GLU A 20 -2.46 -4.30 -12.49
N ALA A 21 -2.45 -3.22 -11.72
CA ALA A 21 -1.60 -3.08 -10.55
C ALA A 21 -1.84 -4.20 -9.53
N TYR A 22 -3.11 -4.50 -9.20
CA TYR A 22 -3.44 -5.56 -8.27
C TYR A 22 -3.09 -6.96 -8.80
N SER A 23 -3.19 -7.20 -10.12
CA SER A 23 -2.72 -8.46 -10.71
C SER A 23 -1.22 -8.61 -10.52
N PHE A 24 -0.45 -7.58 -10.87
CA PHE A 24 1.00 -7.55 -10.68
C PHE A 24 1.39 -7.83 -9.23
N LEU A 25 0.78 -7.13 -8.26
CA LEU A 25 1.04 -7.32 -6.84
C LEU A 25 0.83 -8.77 -6.36
N ARG A 26 -0.17 -9.47 -6.92
CA ARG A 26 -0.49 -10.86 -6.54
C ARG A 26 0.36 -11.90 -7.25
N GLU A 27 0.88 -11.57 -8.42
CA GLU A 27 1.55 -12.53 -9.32
C GLU A 27 3.07 -12.38 -9.31
N ASP A 28 3.59 -11.19 -8.94
CA ASP A 28 5.03 -10.95 -8.86
C ASP A 28 5.67 -11.80 -7.75
N VAL A 29 6.62 -12.64 -8.17
CA VAL A 29 7.29 -13.62 -7.31
C VAL A 29 8.12 -12.97 -6.21
N GLU A 30 8.68 -11.78 -6.47
CA GLU A 30 9.51 -11.06 -5.51
C GLU A 30 8.64 -10.50 -4.38
N ILE A 31 7.58 -9.76 -4.72
CA ILE A 31 6.61 -9.21 -3.76
C ILE A 31 6.02 -10.32 -2.90
N GLN A 32 5.51 -11.38 -3.54
CA GLN A 32 4.88 -12.48 -2.80
C GLN A 32 5.87 -13.26 -1.92
N SER A 33 7.15 -13.32 -2.30
CA SER A 33 8.19 -13.94 -1.46
C SER A 33 8.54 -13.07 -0.26
N TYR A 34 8.62 -11.75 -0.44
CA TYR A 34 8.81 -10.82 0.67
C TYR A 34 7.67 -10.89 1.69
N LEU A 35 6.41 -10.84 1.25
CA LEU A 35 5.25 -10.99 2.15
C LEU A 35 5.26 -12.32 2.93
N ARG A 36 5.65 -13.43 2.28
CA ARG A 36 5.81 -14.71 2.99
C ARG A 36 6.94 -14.67 4.02
N MET A 37 8.03 -13.96 3.71
CA MET A 37 9.15 -13.78 4.63
C MET A 37 8.81 -12.83 5.79
N SER A 38 7.96 -11.82 5.58
CA SER A 38 7.39 -10.99 6.65
C SER A 38 6.71 -11.85 7.70
N ASN A 39 5.90 -12.85 7.30
CA ASN A 39 5.33 -13.81 8.25
C ASN A 39 6.37 -14.72 8.92
N VAL A 40 7.46 -15.07 8.26
CA VAL A 40 8.54 -15.81 8.92
C VAL A 40 9.16 -14.98 10.04
N MET A 41 9.34 -13.67 9.83
CA MET A 41 9.87 -12.78 10.85
C MET A 41 8.83 -12.50 11.94
N ALA A 42 7.71 -11.88 11.60
CA ALA A 42 6.74 -11.40 12.57
C ALA A 42 5.99 -12.55 13.25
N VAL A 43 5.44 -13.50 12.49
CA VAL A 43 4.66 -14.61 13.07
C VAL A 43 5.58 -15.67 13.68
N LYS A 44 6.48 -16.26 12.90
CA LYS A 44 7.22 -17.44 13.37
C LYS A 44 8.30 -17.13 14.40
N ARG A 45 8.97 -15.97 14.30
CA ARG A 45 10.07 -15.63 15.22
C ARG A 45 9.62 -14.75 16.38
N LEU A 46 8.61 -13.89 16.18
CA LEU A 46 8.16 -12.93 17.20
C LEU A 46 6.76 -13.23 17.76
N SER A 47 6.04 -14.22 17.20
CA SER A 47 4.67 -14.58 17.61
C SER A 47 3.65 -13.44 17.46
N TYR A 48 3.88 -12.56 16.48
CA TYR A 48 2.88 -11.57 16.05
C TYR A 48 1.88 -12.20 15.09
N ASN A 49 0.86 -11.43 14.69
CA ASN A 49 -0.16 -11.88 13.76
C ASN A 49 0.29 -11.74 12.31
N ASP A 50 -0.62 -12.03 11.38
CA ASP A 50 -0.31 -12.00 9.96
C ASP A 50 0.19 -10.62 9.53
N HIS A 51 1.37 -10.62 8.90
CA HIS A 51 1.99 -9.49 8.20
C HIS A 51 2.32 -9.93 6.75
N GLY A 52 1.48 -10.82 6.21
CA GLY A 52 1.71 -11.53 4.97
C GLY A 52 0.69 -11.17 3.89
N PRO A 53 0.50 -12.05 2.89
CA PRO A 53 -0.38 -11.76 1.76
C PRO A 53 -1.87 -11.57 2.12
N VAL A 54 -2.31 -12.05 3.29
CA VAL A 54 -3.70 -11.87 3.73
C VAL A 54 -3.87 -10.47 4.31
N HIS A 55 -3.01 -10.09 5.24
CA HIS A 55 -2.94 -8.74 5.81
C HIS A 55 -2.81 -7.67 4.72
N ALA A 56 -1.87 -7.82 3.78
CA ALA A 56 -1.70 -6.88 2.66
C ALA A 56 -3.00 -6.62 1.86
N LYS A 57 -3.84 -7.65 1.66
CA LYS A 57 -5.14 -7.51 0.98
C LYS A 57 -6.20 -6.83 1.84
N ILE A 58 -6.18 -7.09 3.15
CA ILE A 58 -7.09 -6.46 4.10
C ILE A 58 -6.79 -4.96 4.17
N ILE A 59 -5.52 -4.58 4.33
CA ILE A 59 -5.12 -3.18 4.43
C ILE A 59 -5.39 -2.46 3.12
N ALA A 60 -5.05 -3.03 1.97
CA ALA A 60 -5.33 -2.41 0.66
C ALA A 60 -6.83 -2.18 0.41
N GLY A 61 -7.70 -3.14 0.77
CA GLY A 61 -9.14 -2.94 0.68
C GLY A 61 -9.66 -1.87 1.63
N SER A 62 -9.17 -1.87 2.87
CA SER A 62 -9.59 -0.92 3.89
C SER A 62 -9.12 0.51 3.58
N ALA A 63 -7.88 0.66 3.08
CA ALA A 63 -7.31 1.93 2.67
C ALA A 63 -8.10 2.57 1.53
N LEU A 64 -8.50 1.80 0.52
CA LEU A 64 -9.33 2.31 -0.58
C LEU A 64 -10.75 2.70 -0.11
N GLU A 65 -11.35 1.96 0.82
CA GLU A 65 -12.64 2.35 1.42
C GLU A 65 -12.51 3.62 2.26
N ILE A 66 -11.47 3.73 3.07
CA ILE A 66 -11.17 4.93 3.87
C ILE A 66 -10.94 6.12 2.95
N PHE A 67 -10.09 5.96 1.93
CA PHE A 67 -9.77 7.01 0.97
C PHE A 67 -11.03 7.52 0.26
N LYS A 68 -11.87 6.60 -0.25
CA LYS A 68 -13.18 6.93 -0.83
C LYS A 68 -14.06 7.76 0.10
N HIS A 69 -14.03 7.51 1.41
CA HIS A 69 -14.78 8.30 2.37
C HIS A 69 -14.13 9.66 2.66
N LEU A 70 -12.80 9.71 2.77
CA LEU A 70 -12.06 10.96 3.00
C LEU A 70 -12.26 11.94 1.85
N THR A 71 -12.23 11.45 0.61
CA THR A 71 -12.35 12.27 -0.60
C THR A 71 -13.73 12.87 -0.85
N THR A 72 -14.74 12.46 -0.08
CA THR A 72 -16.01 13.19 -0.03
C THR A 72 -15.91 14.56 0.67
N ARG A 73 -14.80 14.82 1.37
CA ARG A 73 -14.59 16.04 2.17
C ARG A 73 -13.24 16.72 1.94
N VAL A 74 -12.22 15.98 1.51
CA VAL A 74 -10.85 16.50 1.32
C VAL A 74 -10.30 15.97 0.01
N GLU A 75 -9.86 16.86 -0.87
CA GLU A 75 -9.24 16.47 -2.14
C GLU A 75 -7.92 15.71 -1.90
N PRO A 76 -7.58 14.66 -2.70
CA PRO A 76 -6.31 13.96 -2.58
C PRO A 76 -5.12 14.93 -2.69
N SER A 77 -4.09 14.73 -1.86
CA SER A 77 -2.97 15.69 -1.82
C SER A 77 -2.15 15.63 -3.11
N SER A 78 -1.98 14.45 -3.69
CA SER A 78 -1.29 14.28 -4.97
C SER A 78 -2.00 15.04 -6.11
N VAL A 79 -3.34 15.06 -6.10
CA VAL A 79 -4.16 15.82 -7.06
C VAL A 79 -4.04 17.32 -6.83
N VAL A 80 -4.22 17.80 -5.59
CA VAL A 80 -4.10 19.24 -5.24
C VAL A 80 -2.73 19.80 -5.60
N ASN A 81 -1.67 19.00 -5.42
CA ASN A 81 -0.30 19.40 -5.71
C ASN A 81 0.09 19.21 -7.18
N GLY A 82 -0.82 18.78 -8.06
CA GLY A 82 -0.58 18.59 -9.49
C GLY A 82 0.41 17.46 -9.81
N VAL A 83 0.51 16.46 -8.92
CA VAL A 83 1.41 15.31 -9.07
C VAL A 83 0.87 14.33 -10.10
N CYS A 84 -0.42 14.01 -10.01
CA CYS A 84 -1.11 13.01 -10.80
C CYS A 84 -2.62 13.28 -10.83
N ASP A 85 -3.39 12.44 -11.53
CA ASP A 85 -4.84 12.51 -11.48
C ASP A 85 -5.43 11.72 -10.30
N TYR A 86 -6.77 11.68 -10.24
CA TYR A 86 -7.47 11.04 -9.15
C TYR A 86 -7.36 9.50 -9.18
N GLU A 87 -7.34 8.89 -10.38
CA GLU A 87 -7.19 7.43 -10.52
C GLU A 87 -5.78 6.99 -10.09
N ASP A 88 -4.78 7.81 -10.41
CA ASP A 88 -3.41 7.65 -9.92
C ASP A 88 -3.32 7.79 -8.39
N ALA A 89 -4.12 8.66 -7.78
CA ALA A 89 -4.19 8.80 -6.32
C ALA A 89 -4.75 7.53 -5.64
N GLU A 90 -5.77 6.89 -6.25
CA GLU A 90 -6.24 5.57 -5.81
C GLU A 90 -5.16 4.49 -5.98
N LEU A 91 -4.36 4.57 -7.06
CA LEU A 91 -3.23 3.66 -7.27
C LEU A 91 -2.16 3.85 -6.18
N ILE A 92 -1.85 5.08 -5.78
CA ILE A 92 -0.93 5.37 -4.68
C ILE A 92 -1.40 4.69 -3.39
N VAL A 93 -2.69 4.81 -3.06
CA VAL A 93 -3.29 4.18 -1.87
C VAL A 93 -3.22 2.66 -1.96
N LEU A 94 -3.58 2.07 -3.09
CA LEU A 94 -3.51 0.63 -3.32
C LEU A 94 -2.09 0.08 -3.12
N LEU A 95 -1.11 0.69 -3.80
CA LEU A 95 0.29 0.26 -3.75
C LEU A 95 0.90 0.50 -2.38
N GLY A 96 0.62 1.66 -1.78
CA GLY A 96 1.07 2.03 -0.44
C GLY A 96 0.62 1.02 0.60
N ALA A 97 -0.67 0.75 0.65
CA ALA A 97 -1.26 -0.19 1.60
C ALA A 97 -0.79 -1.64 1.40
N TYR A 98 -0.70 -2.10 0.15
CA TYR A 98 -0.32 -3.50 -0.10
C TYR A 98 1.15 -3.78 0.21
N LEU A 99 2.02 -2.76 0.12
CA LEU A 99 3.48 -2.90 0.24
C LEU A 99 4.06 -2.36 1.55
N HIS A 100 3.25 -1.69 2.40
CA HIS A 100 3.74 -1.01 3.61
C HIS A 100 4.55 -1.92 4.54
N ASP A 101 4.26 -3.22 4.52
CA ASP A 101 4.79 -4.20 5.47
C ASP A 101 5.88 -5.14 4.90
N LEU A 102 6.36 -4.87 3.68
CA LEU A 102 7.39 -5.70 3.03
C LEU A 102 8.69 -5.79 3.83
N GLY A 103 9.07 -4.72 4.52
CA GLY A 103 10.33 -4.64 5.26
C GLY A 103 10.42 -5.58 6.45
N ASN A 104 9.28 -6.08 6.94
CA ASN A 104 9.29 -7.18 7.92
C ASN A 104 9.99 -8.42 7.37
N ALA A 105 10.14 -8.60 6.05
CA ALA A 105 10.94 -9.67 5.47
C ALA A 105 12.43 -9.62 5.87
N VAL A 106 12.94 -8.42 6.22
CA VAL A 106 14.30 -8.19 6.69
C VAL A 106 14.34 -8.21 8.22
N HIS A 107 13.57 -7.33 8.86
CA HIS A 107 13.54 -7.19 10.31
C HIS A 107 12.30 -6.38 10.75
N ARG A 108 11.88 -6.54 12.01
CA ARG A 108 10.73 -5.79 12.58
C ARG A 108 11.08 -4.34 12.90
N VAL A 109 12.25 -4.12 13.48
CA VAL A 109 12.78 -2.76 13.70
C VAL A 109 13.06 -2.12 12.35
N ASP A 110 12.60 -0.88 12.18
CA ASP A 110 12.74 -0.08 10.96
C ASP A 110 12.13 -0.76 9.72
N HIS A 111 11.07 -1.55 9.91
CA HIS A 111 10.42 -2.26 8.81
C HIS A 111 9.86 -1.31 7.75
N GLU A 112 9.46 -0.09 8.10
CA GLU A 112 8.95 0.90 7.16
C GLU A 112 10.07 1.42 6.23
N GLN A 113 11.26 1.69 6.76
CA GLN A 113 12.45 2.01 5.96
C GLN A 113 12.84 0.83 5.07
N ASN A 114 12.80 -0.39 5.62
CA ASN A 114 13.08 -1.59 4.85
C ASN A 114 12.04 -1.83 3.75
N SER A 115 10.76 -1.48 3.98
CA SER A 115 9.70 -1.53 2.96
C SER A 115 10.02 -0.58 1.81
N VAL A 116 10.48 0.64 2.10
CA VAL A 116 10.93 1.59 1.06
C VAL A 116 12.05 0.99 0.19
N VAL A 117 13.02 0.32 0.81
CA VAL A 117 14.13 -0.34 0.10
C VAL A 117 13.62 -1.49 -0.77
N LEU A 118 12.86 -2.42 -0.19
CA LEU A 118 12.40 -3.62 -0.89
C LEU A 118 11.35 -3.32 -1.97
N ALA A 119 10.49 -2.32 -1.77
CA ALA A 119 9.46 -1.95 -2.73
C ALA A 119 10.01 -1.18 -3.94
N SER A 120 11.16 -0.52 -3.81
CA SER A 120 11.67 0.39 -4.85
C SER A 120 11.86 -0.28 -6.21
N ALA A 121 12.45 -1.48 -6.24
CA ALA A 121 12.67 -2.23 -7.49
C ALA A 121 11.35 -2.73 -8.14
N PRO A 122 10.46 -3.47 -7.43
CA PRO A 122 9.21 -3.92 -8.02
C PRO A 122 8.28 -2.78 -8.41
N LEU A 123 8.22 -1.68 -7.64
CA LEU A 123 7.48 -0.47 -8.03
C LEU A 123 8.02 0.14 -9.32
N GLY A 124 9.34 0.16 -9.49
CA GLY A 124 9.96 0.62 -10.73
C GLY A 124 9.53 -0.23 -11.93
N ARG A 125 9.45 -1.55 -11.78
CA ARG A 125 8.99 -2.44 -12.86
C ARG A 125 7.52 -2.21 -13.19
N LEU A 126 6.66 -2.15 -12.18
CA LEU A 126 5.22 -1.96 -12.35
C LEU A 126 4.89 -0.60 -12.97
N LEU A 127 5.40 0.49 -12.41
CA LEU A 127 5.01 1.83 -12.82
C LEU A 127 5.57 2.19 -14.20
N ASN A 128 6.75 1.68 -14.58
CA ASN A 128 7.26 1.83 -15.95
C ASN A 128 6.45 1.02 -16.97
N HIS A 129 5.81 -0.08 -16.55
CA HIS A 129 4.91 -0.84 -17.40
C HIS A 129 3.59 -0.07 -17.64
N ILE A 130 3.00 0.43 -16.56
CA ILE A 130 1.75 1.21 -16.59
C ILE A 130 1.92 2.51 -17.38
N TYR A 131 2.94 3.31 -17.06
CA TYR A 131 3.14 4.64 -17.66
C TYR A 131 4.22 4.61 -18.74
N THR A 132 4.05 3.75 -19.74
CA THR A 132 5.01 3.60 -20.85
C THR A 132 5.23 4.94 -21.59
N ASP A 133 4.19 5.76 -21.71
CA ASP A 133 4.23 7.04 -22.42
C ASP A 133 4.57 8.27 -21.55
N ASP A 134 4.54 8.13 -20.21
CA ASP A 134 4.95 9.18 -19.27
C ASP A 134 5.82 8.61 -18.11
N PRO A 135 7.13 8.38 -18.37
CA PRO A 135 8.06 7.97 -17.31
C PRO A 135 8.14 8.97 -16.15
N GLY A 136 7.84 10.25 -16.40
CA GLY A 136 7.82 11.27 -15.36
C GLY A 136 6.72 11.01 -14.33
N LEU A 137 5.52 10.63 -14.78
CA LEU A 137 4.42 10.24 -13.90
C LEU A 137 4.77 8.99 -13.10
N ALA A 138 5.41 7.99 -13.72
CA ALA A 138 5.89 6.80 -13.00
C ALA A 138 6.77 7.15 -11.79
N TYR A 139 7.72 8.07 -11.95
CA TYR A 139 8.60 8.49 -10.84
C TYR A 139 7.86 9.29 -9.78
N ARG A 140 6.92 10.15 -10.17
CA ARG A 140 6.11 10.94 -9.22
C ARG A 140 5.22 10.03 -8.37
N VAL A 141 4.46 9.13 -9.00
CA VAL A 141 3.63 8.13 -8.31
C VAL A 141 4.49 7.23 -7.43
N LYS A 142 5.66 6.80 -7.90
CA LYS A 142 6.60 6.01 -7.09
C LYS A 142 6.98 6.74 -5.81
N CYS A 143 7.30 8.03 -5.88
CA CYS A 143 7.66 8.82 -4.70
C CYS A 143 6.51 8.92 -3.69
N GLU A 144 5.27 9.15 -4.16
CA GLU A 144 4.09 9.18 -3.30
C GLU A 144 3.82 7.83 -2.62
N VAL A 145 3.99 6.72 -3.35
CA VAL A 145 3.90 5.37 -2.77
C VAL A 145 4.96 5.19 -1.70
N LEU A 146 6.24 5.45 -1.99
CA LEU A 146 7.32 5.30 -0.99
C LEU A 146 7.12 6.20 0.23
N HIS A 147 6.55 7.40 0.05
CA HIS A 147 6.14 8.26 1.15
C HIS A 147 5.03 7.63 2.01
N ALA A 148 4.02 7.00 1.41
CA ALA A 148 2.99 6.26 2.15
C ALA A 148 3.57 5.08 2.93
N LEU A 149 4.52 4.32 2.34
CA LEU A 149 5.21 3.22 3.01
C LEU A 149 5.99 3.71 4.25
N TYR A 150 6.65 4.85 4.15
CA TYR A 150 7.43 5.39 5.26
C TYR A 150 6.55 6.01 6.36
N SER A 151 5.42 6.60 5.96
CA SER A 151 4.47 7.28 6.86
C SER A 151 3.54 6.32 7.61
N SER A 152 3.59 5.02 7.32
CA SER A 152 2.92 4.02 8.17
C SER A 152 3.61 3.83 9.52
N ASN A 153 4.79 4.43 9.72
CA ASN A 153 5.42 4.52 11.03
C ASN A 153 4.70 5.55 11.91
N ASP A 154 4.22 5.14 13.08
CA ASP A 154 3.47 6.00 14.01
C ASP A 154 4.22 7.26 14.48
N LEU A 155 5.56 7.28 14.37
CA LEU A 155 6.39 8.42 14.73
C LEU A 155 6.62 9.39 13.55
N VAL A 156 6.16 9.04 12.35
CA VAL A 156 6.31 9.83 11.12
C VAL A 156 4.97 10.45 10.76
N SER A 157 4.95 11.75 10.52
CA SER A 157 3.72 12.45 10.09
C SER A 157 3.37 12.09 8.66
N CYS A 158 2.10 11.74 8.41
CA CYS A 158 1.55 11.63 7.06
C CYS A 158 1.49 13.02 6.43
N LEU A 159 2.17 13.22 5.29
CA LEU A 159 2.16 14.50 4.55
C LEU A 159 1.16 14.53 3.39
N SER A 160 0.38 13.46 3.21
CA SER A 160 -0.64 13.33 2.17
C SER A 160 -1.88 12.60 2.70
N VAL A 161 -3.04 12.89 2.09
CA VAL A 161 -4.31 12.20 2.39
C VAL A 161 -4.19 10.70 2.10
N GLU A 162 -3.47 10.36 1.05
CA GLU A 162 -3.18 9.01 0.59
C GLU A 162 -2.39 8.24 1.65
N ALA A 163 -1.30 8.81 2.18
CA ALA A 163 -0.53 8.23 3.27
C ALA A 163 -1.37 8.08 4.53
N GLY A 164 -2.18 9.10 4.87
CA GLY A 164 -3.10 9.04 6.01
C GLY A 164 -4.13 7.92 5.88
N ALA A 165 -4.67 7.69 4.68
CA ALA A 165 -5.60 6.59 4.43
C ALA A 165 -4.93 5.22 4.65
N VAL A 166 -3.67 5.05 4.21
CA VAL A 166 -2.88 3.84 4.42
C VAL A 166 -2.61 3.60 5.91
N THR A 167 -2.12 4.61 6.63
CA THR A 167 -1.79 4.48 8.07
C THR A 167 -3.03 4.19 8.92
N VAL A 168 -4.15 4.85 8.64
CA VAL A 168 -5.41 4.55 9.36
C VAL A 168 -5.89 3.14 9.02
N ALA A 169 -5.78 2.70 7.77
CA ALA A 169 -6.19 1.35 7.37
C ALA A 169 -5.42 0.25 8.08
N ASP A 170 -4.10 0.41 8.25
CA ASP A 170 -3.29 -0.56 8.99
C ASP A 170 -3.80 -0.74 10.44
N GLY A 171 -4.07 0.37 11.13
CA GLY A 171 -4.67 0.35 12.47
C GLY A 171 -6.07 -0.28 12.53
N THR A 172 -6.81 -0.39 11.42
CA THR A 172 -8.14 -1.04 11.42
C THR A 172 -8.08 -2.57 11.45
N ASP A 173 -6.97 -3.19 11.04
CA ASP A 173 -6.80 -4.65 11.09
C ASP A 173 -6.46 -5.17 12.51
N MET A 174 -6.32 -4.25 13.47
CA MET A 174 -6.25 -4.59 14.90
C MET A 174 -7.61 -5.00 15.50
N ALA A 175 -8.72 -4.81 14.76
CA ALA A 175 -10.08 -4.97 15.27
C ALA A 175 -10.47 -6.41 15.69
N GLU A 176 -9.69 -7.43 15.32
CA GLU A 176 -9.94 -8.82 15.76
C GLU A 176 -9.12 -9.26 16.98
N GLY A 177 -8.45 -8.36 17.69
CA GLY A 177 -7.66 -8.75 18.87
C GLY A 177 -6.51 -9.67 18.47
N ARG A 178 -5.76 -9.20 17.48
CA ARG A 178 -4.55 -9.84 17.00
C ARG A 178 -3.38 -9.10 17.62
#